data_AF-A0A1S1NSA5-F1
#
_entry.id   AF-A0A1S1NSA5-F1
#
_cell.length_a   1.000
_cell.length_b   1.000
_cell.length_c   1.000
_cell.angle_alpha   90.00
_cell.angle_beta   90.00
_cell.angle_gamma   90.00
#
_symmetry.space_group_name_H-M   'P 1'
#
loop_
_entity.id
_entity.type
_entity.pdbx_description
1 polymer ?
#
loop_
_entity_poly.entity_id
_entity_poly.type
_entity_poly.pdbx_seq_one_letter_code
_entity_poly.pdbx_strand_id
1 'polypeptide(L)'
;MTTVNEMTDAQRQAIAQLETIENAMNAYHNDWDELESLRRLKNDDAHLAGWSLVGCMPDSEPQSYDDADDARTALVDELNERSESLSELAEAAVSEDAAEAHRRTADNYREAAEQIELDKLTSIVVNSSNFWITPDENKGLDAESAAELAELEAATDGHDDQDEAHDAIYEIPLSVEFRSGWTTPEQGMQASEFRIVLCTGGPHVELRGELDNYGEPDDFEVHYADWGESGQLHGFPVSSDMILEFCRMVGTYYG
;
A
#
# COMPACT_ATOMS: atom_id res chain seq x y z
N MET A 1 -7.66 -28.52 -22.98
CA MET A 1 -7.93 -27.07 -23.00
C MET A 1 -9.16 -26.85 -23.88
N THR A 2 -10.32 -26.91 -23.25
CA THR A 2 -11.61 -26.58 -23.87
C THR A 2 -11.64 -25.06 -24.05
N THR A 3 -11.85 -24.57 -25.26
CA THR A 3 -11.91 -23.12 -25.52
C THR A 3 -13.09 -22.51 -24.77
N VAL A 4 -12.90 -21.33 -24.17
CA VAL A 4 -13.89 -20.55 -23.35
C VAL A 4 -15.29 -20.44 -23.98
N ASN A 5 -15.42 -20.66 -25.30
CA ASN A 5 -16.67 -20.66 -26.05
C ASN A 5 -17.57 -21.89 -25.85
N GLU A 6 -17.12 -22.92 -25.11
CA GLU A 6 -17.89 -24.14 -24.80
C GLU A 6 -18.30 -24.26 -23.32
N MET A 7 -17.99 -23.26 -22.48
CA MET A 7 -18.31 -23.31 -21.05
C MET A 7 -19.75 -22.92 -20.77
N THR A 8 -20.40 -23.66 -19.88
CA THR A 8 -21.80 -23.40 -19.47
C THR A 8 -21.86 -22.26 -18.46
N ASP A 9 -23.03 -21.64 -18.27
CA ASP A 9 -23.19 -20.52 -17.32
C ASP A 9 -22.80 -20.93 -15.91
N ALA A 10 -23.12 -22.16 -15.51
CA ALA A 10 -22.73 -22.71 -14.22
C ALA A 10 -21.21 -22.89 -14.06
N GLN A 11 -20.52 -23.32 -15.12
CA GLN A 11 -19.07 -23.41 -15.12
C GLN A 11 -18.41 -22.03 -15.05
N ARG A 12 -18.95 -21.05 -15.77
CA ARG A 12 -18.46 -19.66 -15.72
C ARG A 12 -18.65 -19.05 -14.34
N GLN A 13 -19.80 -19.27 -13.71
CA GLN A 13 -20.04 -18.83 -12.35
C GLN A 13 -19.10 -19.52 -11.35
N ALA A 14 -18.87 -20.83 -11.49
CA ALA A 14 -17.92 -21.55 -10.65
C ALA A 14 -16.52 -20.96 -10.76
N ILE A 15 -16.04 -20.69 -11.97
CA ILE A 15 -14.73 -20.03 -12.16
C ILE A 15 -14.72 -18.64 -11.53
N ALA A 16 -15.75 -17.82 -11.76
CA ALA A 16 -15.81 -16.49 -11.17
C ALA A 16 -15.77 -16.52 -9.63
N GLN A 17 -16.44 -17.49 -8.99
CA GLN A 17 -16.36 -17.66 -7.54
C GLN A 17 -14.97 -18.08 -7.08
N LEU A 18 -14.28 -18.96 -7.83
CA LEU A 18 -12.90 -19.34 -7.51
C LEU A 18 -11.92 -18.17 -7.70
N GLU A 19 -12.11 -17.35 -8.73
CA GLU A 19 -11.33 -16.12 -8.95
C GLU A 19 -11.54 -15.12 -7.80
N THR A 20 -12.78 -14.95 -7.32
CA THR A 20 -13.05 -14.13 -6.11
C THR A 20 -12.30 -14.65 -4.88
N ILE A 21 -12.27 -15.97 -4.67
CA ILE A 21 -11.50 -16.56 -3.56
C ILE A 21 -10.00 -16.31 -3.75
N GLU A 22 -9.47 -16.54 -4.95
CA GLU A 22 -8.05 -16.33 -5.27
C GLU A 22 -7.62 -14.88 -5.02
N ASN A 23 -8.43 -13.92 -5.47
CA ASN A 23 -8.16 -12.51 -5.24
C ASN A 23 -8.15 -12.15 -3.76
N ALA A 24 -9.16 -12.59 -3.00
CA ALA A 24 -9.22 -12.32 -1.56
C ALA A 24 -8.04 -12.97 -0.81
N MET A 25 -7.64 -14.18 -1.19
CA MET A 25 -6.46 -14.86 -0.63
C MET A 25 -5.15 -14.15 -1.00
N ASN A 26 -5.02 -13.66 -2.23
CA ASN A 26 -3.86 -12.87 -2.66
C ASN A 26 -3.77 -11.55 -1.88
N ALA A 27 -4.90 -10.87 -1.68
CA ALA A 27 -4.95 -9.65 -0.86
C ALA A 27 -4.60 -9.93 0.60
N TYR A 28 -5.07 -11.04 1.16
CA TYR A 28 -4.75 -11.44 2.53
C TYR A 28 -3.26 -11.75 2.74
N HIS A 29 -2.63 -12.40 1.76
CA HIS A 29 -1.20 -12.75 1.77
C HIS A 29 -0.29 -11.64 1.23
N ASN A 30 -0.85 -10.51 0.84
CA ASN A 30 -0.08 -9.38 0.35
C ASN A 30 0.87 -8.85 1.43
N ASP A 31 2.05 -8.36 1.04
CA ASP A 31 2.96 -7.69 1.97
C ASP A 31 2.49 -6.24 2.18
N TRP A 32 1.51 -6.08 3.08
CA TRP A 32 0.90 -4.79 3.38
C TRP A 32 1.88 -3.79 4.01
N ASP A 33 2.87 -4.28 4.76
CA ASP A 33 3.90 -3.44 5.36
C ASP A 33 4.80 -2.84 4.26
N GLU A 34 5.24 -3.66 3.31
CA GLU A 34 6.04 -3.19 2.17
C GLU A 34 5.22 -2.31 1.21
N LEU A 35 3.95 -2.66 0.95
CA LEU A 35 3.05 -1.84 0.15
C LEU A 35 2.91 -0.42 0.73
N GLU A 36 2.68 -0.31 2.04
CA GLU A 36 2.58 0.99 2.71
C GLU A 36 3.91 1.74 2.73
N SER A 37 5.04 1.02 2.89
CA SER A 37 6.38 1.60 2.76
C SER A 37 6.60 2.23 1.37
N LEU A 38 6.27 1.51 0.30
CA LEU A 38 6.41 1.97 -1.08
C LEU A 38 5.41 3.09 -1.42
N ARG A 39 4.18 3.04 -0.91
CA ARG A 39 3.20 4.13 -1.04
C ARG A 39 3.71 5.40 -0.37
N ARG A 40 4.29 5.29 0.82
CA ARG A 40 4.95 6.43 1.48
C ARG A 40 6.11 6.93 0.64
N LEU A 41 7.03 6.06 0.22
CA LEU A 41 8.16 6.48 -0.60
C LEU A 41 7.76 7.13 -1.94
N LYS A 42 6.64 6.70 -2.55
CA LYS A 42 6.05 7.33 -3.74
C LYS A 42 5.41 8.68 -3.46
N ASN A 43 4.77 8.81 -2.29
CA ASN A 43 4.07 10.02 -1.85
C ASN A 43 4.95 10.95 -1.01
N ASP A 44 6.18 10.54 -0.69
CA ASP A 44 7.18 11.36 -0.04
C ASP A 44 7.48 12.48 -1.03
N ASP A 45 6.80 13.60 -0.82
CA ASP A 45 7.07 14.87 -1.45
C ASP A 45 8.42 15.36 -0.93
N ALA A 46 9.49 14.70 -1.33
CA ALA A 46 10.81 15.16 -0.97
C ALA A 46 11.03 16.53 -1.59
N HIS A 47 11.71 17.40 -0.85
CA HIS A 47 11.96 18.75 -1.29
C HIS A 47 13.46 19.03 -1.29
N LEU A 48 13.91 19.72 -2.32
CA LEU A 48 15.23 20.32 -2.36
C LEU A 48 15.15 21.73 -1.81
N ALA A 49 16.02 22.06 -0.85
CA ALA A 49 16.24 23.44 -0.43
C ALA A 49 17.67 23.89 -0.73
N GLY A 50 17.81 25.15 -1.14
CA GLY A 50 19.11 25.72 -1.44
C GLY A 50 19.05 27.22 -1.66
N TRP A 51 20.22 27.77 -1.98
CA TRP A 51 20.37 29.18 -2.31
C TRP A 51 21.33 29.37 -3.49
N SER A 52 21.15 30.48 -4.20
CA SER A 52 22.02 30.88 -5.31
C SER A 52 22.15 32.40 -5.38
N LEU A 53 23.29 32.89 -5.86
CA LEU A 53 23.38 34.30 -6.26
C LEU A 53 22.44 34.56 -7.44
N VAL A 54 21.73 35.69 -7.41
CA VAL A 54 20.78 36.08 -8.47
C VAL A 54 21.53 36.19 -9.80
N GLY A 55 21.19 35.31 -10.75
CA GLY A 55 21.81 35.25 -12.08
C GLY A 55 23.06 34.35 -12.18
N CYS A 56 23.38 33.61 -11.12
CA CYS A 56 24.46 32.62 -11.10
C CYS A 56 23.89 31.20 -11.00
N MET A 57 24.70 30.20 -11.37
CA MET A 57 24.42 28.82 -10.99
C MET A 57 24.44 28.70 -9.46
N PRO A 58 23.68 27.76 -8.87
CA PRO A 58 23.71 27.53 -7.43
C PRO A 58 25.14 27.27 -6.95
N ASP A 59 25.58 28.03 -5.96
CA ASP A 59 26.93 27.92 -5.39
C ASP A 59 27.05 26.73 -4.43
N SER A 60 25.91 26.17 -3.97
CA SER A 60 25.81 25.01 -3.10
C SER A 60 24.97 23.91 -3.77
N GLU A 61 25.38 22.64 -3.61
CA GLU A 61 24.51 21.51 -3.92
C GLU A 61 23.26 21.59 -3.04
N PRO A 62 22.04 21.59 -3.63
CA PRO A 62 20.82 21.65 -2.85
C PRO A 62 20.72 20.42 -1.95
N GLN A 63 20.26 20.63 -0.73
CA GLN A 63 20.03 19.53 0.22
C GLN A 63 18.62 18.98 0.01
N SER A 64 18.48 17.66 0.08
CA SER A 64 17.19 16.96 -0.02
C SER A 64 16.63 16.73 1.37
N TYR A 65 15.33 16.94 1.50
CA TYR A 65 14.56 16.82 2.73
C TYR A 65 13.35 15.93 2.49
N ASP A 66 12.87 15.29 3.54
CA ASP A 66 11.78 14.32 3.43
C ASP A 66 10.42 15.00 3.24
N ASP A 67 10.27 16.25 3.70
CA ASP A 67 9.08 17.07 3.43
C ASP A 67 9.38 18.58 3.29
N ALA A 68 8.34 19.35 2.94
CA ALA A 68 8.44 20.79 2.73
C ALA A 68 8.64 21.60 4.01
N ASP A 69 8.16 21.12 5.16
CA ASP A 69 8.31 21.77 6.46
C ASP A 69 9.75 21.61 6.97
N ASP A 70 10.37 20.45 6.77
CA ASP A 70 11.79 20.21 7.06
C ASP A 70 12.69 21.07 6.16
N ALA A 71 12.40 21.11 4.85
CA ALA A 71 13.09 22.00 3.91
C ALA A 71 12.97 23.49 4.29
N ARG A 72 11.80 23.92 4.77
CA ARG A 72 11.58 25.29 5.29
C ARG A 72 12.41 25.56 6.54
N THR A 73 12.39 24.63 7.49
CA THR A 73 13.10 24.75 8.76
C THR A 73 14.60 24.94 8.51
N ALA A 74 15.19 24.10 7.66
CA ALA A 74 16.61 24.21 7.33
C ALA A 74 16.97 25.53 6.62
N LEU A 75 16.08 26.03 5.76
CA LEU A 75 16.29 27.30 5.07
C LEU A 75 16.15 28.50 6.02
N VAL A 76 15.24 28.44 6.99
CA VAL A 76 15.12 29.41 8.10
C VAL A 76 16.39 29.42 8.95
N ASP A 77 16.92 28.25 9.30
CA ASP A 77 18.16 28.11 10.08
C ASP A 77 19.35 28.74 9.35
N GLU A 78 19.52 28.48 8.05
CA GLU A 78 20.57 29.10 7.22
C GLU A 78 20.45 30.63 7.17
N LEU A 79 19.23 31.17 7.05
CA LEU A 79 19.01 32.62 7.05
C LEU A 79 19.36 33.25 8.41
N ASN A 80 19.02 32.57 9.51
CA ASN A 80 19.37 33.01 10.87
C ASN A 80 20.89 32.96 11.10
N GLU A 81 21.57 31.89 10.69
CA GLU A 81 23.03 31.77 10.80
C GLU A 81 23.76 32.89 10.04
N ARG A 82 23.26 33.26 8.86
CA ARG A 82 23.78 34.42 8.10
C ARG A 82 23.52 35.76 8.81
N SER A 83 22.34 35.92 9.40
CA SER A 83 22.00 37.12 10.18
C SER A 83 22.93 37.28 11.37
N GLU A 84 23.21 36.20 12.10
CA GLU A 84 24.13 36.18 13.23
C GLU A 84 25.57 36.51 12.79
N SER A 85 26.05 35.84 11.74
CA SER A 85 27.39 36.09 11.17
C SER A 85 27.59 37.55 10.75
N LEU A 86 26.58 38.18 10.17
CA LEU A 86 26.64 39.59 9.77
C LEU A 86 26.58 40.54 10.98
N SER A 87 25.87 40.15 12.03
CA SER A 87 25.81 40.91 13.27
C SER A 87 27.18 40.93 13.95
N GLU A 88 27.90 39.81 13.99
CA GLU A 88 29.29 39.74 14.45
C GLU A 88 30.24 40.61 13.61
N LEU A 89 30.09 40.60 12.28
CA LEU A 89 30.87 41.47 11.39
C LEU A 89 30.57 42.96 11.64
N ALA A 90 29.33 43.31 11.98
CA ALA A 90 28.97 44.68 12.32
C ALA A 90 29.68 45.16 13.59
N GLU A 91 29.78 44.30 14.61
CA GLU A 91 30.50 44.59 15.86
C GLU A 91 32.01 44.75 15.64
N ALA A 92 32.57 43.99 14.69
CA ALA A 92 33.98 44.03 14.33
C ALA A 92 34.34 45.13 13.31
N ALA A 93 33.37 45.88 12.79
CA ALA A 93 33.57 46.83 11.71
C ALA A 93 34.45 48.02 12.11
N VAL A 94 35.29 48.46 11.18
CA VAL A 94 36.28 49.55 11.41
C VAL A 94 35.64 50.94 11.29
N SER A 95 34.45 51.04 10.69
CA SER A 95 33.68 52.29 10.58
C SER A 95 32.20 52.08 10.86
N GLU A 96 31.55 53.14 11.33
CA GLU A 96 30.09 53.12 11.60
C GLU A 96 29.29 52.82 10.34
N ASP A 97 29.68 53.40 9.19
CA ASP A 97 29.01 53.15 7.91
C ASP A 97 29.03 51.66 7.52
N ALA A 98 30.15 50.96 7.80
CA ALA A 98 30.25 49.52 7.55
C ALA A 98 29.44 48.71 8.56
N ALA A 99 29.46 49.09 9.84
CA ALA A 99 28.64 48.48 10.89
C ALA A 99 27.14 48.60 10.58
N GLU A 100 26.69 49.78 10.15
CA GLU A 100 25.31 50.04 9.77
C GLU A 100 24.89 49.22 8.53
N ALA A 101 25.77 49.10 7.52
CA ALA A 101 25.51 48.25 6.37
C ALA A 101 25.33 46.78 6.77
N HIS A 102 26.22 46.24 7.62
CA HIS A 102 26.13 44.86 8.10
C HIS A 102 24.87 44.61 8.94
N ARG A 103 24.52 45.51 9.89
CA ARG A 103 23.29 45.40 10.68
C ARG A 103 22.04 45.38 9.80
N ARG A 104 21.96 46.29 8.83
CA ARG A 104 20.84 46.32 7.89
C ARG A 104 20.73 45.03 7.08
N THR A 105 21.87 44.48 6.62
CA THR A 105 21.87 43.20 5.90
C THR A 105 21.43 42.06 6.82
N ALA A 106 21.88 42.02 8.07
CA ALA A 106 21.46 41.03 9.07
C ALA A 106 19.95 41.09 9.36
N ASP A 107 19.40 42.29 9.49
CA ASP A 107 17.96 42.49 9.72
C ASP A 107 17.13 41.99 8.53
N ASN A 108 17.57 42.23 7.28
CA ASN A 108 16.91 41.70 6.10
C ASN A 108 16.86 40.15 6.09
N TYR A 109 17.92 39.48 6.56
CA TYR A 109 17.96 38.01 6.64
C TYR A 109 16.99 37.48 7.71
N ARG A 110 16.92 38.13 8.87
CA ARG A 110 16.00 37.77 9.95
C ARG A 110 14.53 37.95 9.53
N GLU A 111 14.22 39.09 8.89
CA GLU A 111 12.86 39.36 8.37
C GLU A 111 12.46 38.32 7.31
N ALA A 112 13.39 37.91 6.45
CA ALA A 112 13.13 36.86 5.47
C ALA A 112 12.85 35.50 6.10
N ALA A 113 13.58 35.13 7.16
CA ALA A 113 13.34 33.90 7.92
C ALA A 113 11.93 33.90 8.53
N GLU A 114 11.54 35.01 9.18
CA GLU A 114 10.19 35.19 9.74
C GLU A 114 9.10 35.08 8.66
N GLN A 115 9.33 35.67 7.47
CA GLN A 115 8.38 35.59 6.35
C GLN A 115 8.21 34.17 5.82
N ILE A 116 9.28 33.39 5.70
CA ILE A 116 9.19 31.98 5.26
C ILE A 116 8.38 31.15 6.25
N GLU A 117 8.60 31.35 7.55
CA GLU A 117 7.87 30.63 8.59
C GLU A 117 6.38 31.03 8.62
N LEU A 118 6.07 32.32 8.51
CA LEU A 118 4.71 32.84 8.61
C LEU A 118 3.86 32.55 7.36
N ASP A 119 4.41 32.84 6.18
CA ASP A 119 3.68 32.78 4.90
C ASP A 119 3.90 31.46 4.15
N LYS A 120 4.72 30.56 4.72
CA LYS A 120 5.13 29.27 4.11
C LYS A 120 5.70 29.46 2.70
N LEU A 121 6.52 30.49 2.51
CA LEU A 121 7.10 30.83 1.20
C LEU A 121 8.05 29.72 0.74
N THR A 122 7.99 29.42 -0.55
CA THR A 122 8.90 28.47 -1.23
C THR A 122 10.07 29.17 -1.91
N SER A 123 10.09 30.51 -1.94
CA SER A 123 11.20 31.28 -2.50
C SER A 123 11.23 32.69 -1.93
N ILE A 124 12.44 33.21 -1.66
CA ILE A 124 12.65 34.60 -1.24
C ILE A 124 14.01 35.11 -1.73
N VAL A 125 14.08 36.41 -2.07
CA VAL A 125 15.33 37.05 -2.48
C VAL A 125 15.79 38.02 -1.40
N VAL A 126 16.99 37.81 -0.87
CA VAL A 126 17.61 38.64 0.16
C VAL A 126 19.00 39.07 -0.30
N ASN A 127 19.22 40.39 -0.43
CA ASN A 127 20.52 40.99 -0.75
C ASN A 127 21.26 40.27 -1.91
N SER A 128 20.58 40.09 -3.05
CA SER A 128 21.09 39.42 -4.26
C SER A 128 21.31 37.91 -4.15
N SER A 129 20.88 37.27 -3.06
CA SER A 129 20.80 35.81 -2.94
C SER A 129 19.33 35.37 -3.03
N ASN A 130 19.05 34.35 -3.84
CA ASN A 130 17.75 33.71 -3.95
C ASN A 130 17.77 32.42 -3.14
N PHE A 131 16.85 32.29 -2.20
CA PHE A 131 16.60 31.07 -1.42
C PHE A 131 15.33 30.42 -1.96
N TRP A 132 15.33 29.10 -2.06
CA TRP A 132 14.23 28.38 -2.70
C TRP A 132 14.05 26.97 -2.14
N ILE A 133 12.82 26.48 -2.28
CA ILE A 133 12.36 25.14 -1.99
C ILE A 133 11.61 24.65 -3.22
N THR A 134 11.95 23.47 -3.73
CA THR A 134 11.26 22.84 -4.86
C THR A 134 11.09 21.35 -4.60
N PRO A 135 10.06 20.69 -5.14
CA PRO A 135 9.98 19.24 -5.11
C PRO A 135 11.23 18.61 -5.73
N ASP A 136 11.73 17.55 -5.10
CA ASP A 136 12.83 16.72 -5.61
C ASP A 136 12.28 15.74 -6.64
N GLU A 137 12.15 16.19 -7.89
CA GLU A 137 11.65 15.34 -8.99
C GLU A 137 12.51 14.08 -9.23
N ASN A 138 13.71 13.99 -8.66
CA ASN A 138 14.60 12.83 -8.79
C ASN A 138 14.43 11.80 -7.66
N LYS A 139 13.79 12.16 -6.54
CA LYS A 139 13.54 11.24 -5.42
C LYS A 139 12.17 10.58 -5.60
N GLY A 140 11.96 9.97 -6.77
CA GLY A 140 10.85 9.06 -7.01
C GLY A 140 11.28 7.61 -6.78
N LEU A 141 10.31 6.70 -6.69
CA LEU A 141 10.57 5.26 -6.75
C LEU A 141 11.41 4.96 -8.00
N ASP A 142 12.46 4.16 -7.84
CA ASP A 142 13.14 3.60 -8.99
C ASP A 142 12.23 2.62 -9.74
N ALA A 143 12.64 2.18 -10.92
CA ALA A 143 11.80 1.36 -11.78
C ALA A 143 11.47 -0.02 -11.18
N GLU A 144 12.33 -0.55 -10.31
CA GLU A 144 12.12 -1.84 -9.64
C GLU A 144 11.07 -1.67 -8.55
N SER A 145 11.25 -0.71 -7.65
CA SER A 145 10.28 -0.43 -6.57
C SER A 145 8.93 0.07 -7.09
N ALA A 146 8.91 0.81 -8.21
CA ALA A 146 7.67 1.21 -8.86
C ALA A 146 6.91 0.01 -9.48
N ALA A 147 7.62 -0.99 -9.99
CA ALA A 147 7.02 -2.21 -10.50
C ALA A 147 6.49 -3.10 -9.37
N GLU A 148 7.27 -3.24 -8.30
CA GLU A 148 6.86 -3.94 -7.08
C GLU A 148 5.61 -3.32 -6.45
N LEU A 149 5.58 -1.99 -6.31
CA LEU A 149 4.39 -1.29 -5.83
C LEU A 149 3.16 -1.59 -6.70
N ALA A 150 3.31 -1.61 -8.02
CA ALA A 150 2.18 -1.89 -8.92
C ALA A 150 1.68 -3.34 -8.79
N GLU A 151 2.58 -4.30 -8.54
CA GLU A 151 2.23 -5.70 -8.28
C GLU A 151 1.48 -5.85 -6.96
N LEU A 152 2.01 -5.27 -5.88
CA LEU A 152 1.37 -5.29 -4.56
C LEU A 152 0.03 -4.53 -4.55
N GLU A 153 -0.08 -3.39 -5.26
CA GLU A 153 -1.34 -2.65 -5.43
C GLU A 153 -2.38 -3.51 -6.18
N ALA A 154 -1.97 -4.23 -7.23
CA ALA A 154 -2.87 -5.10 -7.97
C ALA A 154 -3.35 -6.29 -7.12
N ALA A 155 -2.49 -6.83 -6.25
CA ALA A 155 -2.84 -7.93 -5.35
C ALA A 155 -3.87 -7.55 -4.27
N THR A 156 -4.05 -6.25 -3.97
CA THR A 156 -5.04 -5.80 -2.98
C THR A 156 -6.49 -6.07 -3.37
N ASP A 157 -6.78 -6.26 -4.66
CA ASP A 157 -8.15 -6.32 -5.22
C ASP A 157 -9.10 -5.21 -4.70
N GLY A 158 -8.56 -4.05 -4.33
CA GLY A 158 -9.33 -2.91 -3.83
C GLY A 158 -9.62 -2.91 -2.32
N HIS A 159 -9.03 -3.83 -1.55
CA HIS A 159 -9.03 -3.76 -0.09
C HIS A 159 -8.10 -2.64 0.42
N ASP A 160 -8.48 -2.00 1.53
CA ASP A 160 -7.73 -0.91 2.15
C ASP A 160 -6.60 -1.43 3.06
N ASP A 161 -6.81 -2.58 3.72
CA ASP A 161 -5.84 -3.24 4.61
C ASP A 161 -6.01 -4.77 4.69
N GLN A 162 -5.11 -5.42 5.42
CA GLN A 162 -5.12 -6.87 5.62
C GLN A 162 -6.36 -7.37 6.37
N ASP A 163 -6.87 -6.58 7.33
CA ASP A 163 -8.02 -6.96 8.14
C ASP A 163 -9.30 -6.96 7.28
N GLU A 164 -9.45 -6.01 6.36
CA GLU A 164 -10.54 -5.99 5.38
C GLU A 164 -10.47 -7.18 4.41
N ALA A 165 -9.27 -7.52 3.90
CA ALA A 165 -9.09 -8.70 3.05
C ALA A 165 -9.41 -10.00 3.82
N HIS A 166 -9.00 -10.07 5.08
CA HIS A 166 -9.33 -11.17 5.98
C HIS A 166 -10.84 -11.30 6.20
N ASP A 167 -11.53 -10.19 6.50
CA ASP A 167 -12.98 -10.19 6.69
C ASP A 167 -13.72 -10.61 5.41
N ALA A 168 -13.27 -10.14 4.24
CA ALA A 168 -13.83 -10.52 2.95
C ALA A 168 -13.80 -12.05 2.72
N ILE A 169 -12.72 -12.74 3.12
CA ILE A 169 -12.62 -14.21 3.06
C ILE A 169 -13.77 -14.88 3.82
N TYR A 170 -14.13 -14.38 5.01
CA TYR A 170 -15.19 -14.97 5.83
C TYR A 170 -16.60 -14.60 5.37
N GLU A 171 -16.74 -13.58 4.53
CA GLU A 171 -18.01 -13.18 3.91
C GLU A 171 -18.32 -13.94 2.62
N ILE A 172 -17.32 -14.59 2.00
CA ILE A 172 -17.51 -15.38 0.77
C ILE A 172 -18.48 -16.57 0.96
N PRO A 173 -18.32 -17.45 1.98
CA PRO A 173 -19.23 -18.57 2.19
C PRO A 173 -20.66 -18.15 2.54
N LEU A 174 -21.65 -18.67 1.84
CA LEU A 174 -23.06 -18.62 2.27
C LEU A 174 -23.37 -19.62 3.38
N SER A 175 -22.70 -20.78 3.36
CA SER A 175 -22.78 -21.74 4.45
C SER A 175 -21.55 -22.64 4.49
N VAL A 176 -21.15 -23.02 5.70
CA VAL A 176 -20.12 -24.03 5.96
C VAL A 176 -20.78 -25.15 6.76
N GLU A 177 -20.71 -26.37 6.25
CA GLU A 177 -21.35 -27.54 6.85
C GLU A 177 -20.36 -28.70 6.95
N PHE A 178 -20.51 -29.47 8.02
CA PHE A 178 -19.70 -30.65 8.27
C PHE A 178 -20.58 -31.88 8.38
N ARG A 179 -20.11 -33.00 7.84
CA ARG A 179 -20.79 -34.28 7.95
C ARG A 179 -19.84 -35.34 8.49
N SER A 180 -20.35 -36.14 9.42
CA SER A 180 -19.68 -37.37 9.82
C SER A 180 -19.94 -38.49 8.83
N GLY A 181 -18.93 -39.32 8.60
CA GLY A 181 -19.09 -40.58 7.91
C GLY A 181 -19.96 -41.57 8.70
N TRP A 182 -20.07 -42.79 8.16
CA TRP A 182 -20.76 -43.88 8.82
C TRP A 182 -19.96 -44.35 10.05
N THR A 183 -20.53 -44.18 11.24
CA THR A 183 -19.93 -44.60 12.51
C THR A 183 -20.80 -45.61 13.24
N THR A 184 -20.19 -46.40 14.12
CA THR A 184 -20.93 -47.26 15.05
C THR A 184 -21.32 -46.48 16.32
N PRO A 185 -22.38 -46.87 17.05
CA PRO A 185 -22.84 -46.12 18.23
C PRO A 185 -21.78 -45.89 19.32
N GLU A 186 -20.74 -46.74 19.36
CA GLU A 186 -19.70 -46.73 20.39
C GLU A 186 -18.53 -45.78 20.06
N GLN A 187 -18.38 -45.38 18.80
CA GLN A 187 -17.18 -44.67 18.31
C GLN A 187 -17.32 -43.14 18.29
N GLY A 188 -18.51 -42.59 18.58
CA GLY A 188 -18.79 -41.16 18.45
C GLY A 188 -18.86 -40.72 16.98
N MET A 189 -19.45 -39.54 16.74
CA MET A 189 -19.49 -38.92 15.41
C MET A 189 -18.33 -37.92 15.33
N GLN A 190 -17.48 -38.09 14.32
CA GLN A 190 -16.44 -37.14 13.95
C GLN A 190 -16.70 -36.69 12.53
N ALA A 191 -16.52 -35.39 12.26
CA ALA A 191 -16.63 -34.87 10.91
C ALA A 191 -15.55 -35.53 10.03
N SER A 192 -15.96 -35.94 8.83
CA SER A 192 -15.06 -36.55 7.83
C SER A 192 -15.14 -35.85 6.48
N GLU A 193 -16.18 -35.05 6.26
CA GLU A 193 -16.42 -34.32 5.01
C GLU A 193 -16.88 -32.90 5.34
N PHE A 194 -16.51 -31.95 4.49
CA PHE A 194 -17.00 -30.57 4.55
C PHE A 194 -17.76 -30.20 3.27
N ARG A 195 -18.63 -29.20 3.40
CA ARG A 195 -19.31 -28.53 2.30
C ARG A 195 -19.34 -27.03 2.54
N ILE A 196 -18.79 -26.27 1.61
CA ILE A 196 -18.85 -24.79 1.60
C ILE A 196 -19.70 -24.35 0.41
N VAL A 197 -20.81 -23.67 0.67
CA VAL A 197 -21.68 -23.13 -0.38
C VAL A 197 -21.27 -21.70 -0.70
N LEU A 198 -20.96 -21.41 -1.96
CA LEU A 198 -20.48 -20.09 -2.41
C LEU A 198 -21.60 -19.24 -3.00
N CYS A 199 -22.48 -19.85 -3.81
CA CYS A 199 -23.65 -19.16 -4.34
C CYS A 199 -24.82 -20.13 -4.54
N THR A 200 -26.05 -19.59 -4.53
CA THR A 200 -27.29 -20.36 -4.76
C THR A 200 -28.17 -19.63 -5.77
N GLY A 201 -29.13 -20.34 -6.39
CA GLY A 201 -30.12 -19.70 -7.26
C GLY A 201 -29.82 -19.73 -8.76
N GLY A 202 -29.22 -20.81 -9.27
CA GLY A 202 -29.07 -21.09 -10.71
C GLY A 202 -28.16 -20.06 -11.40
N PRO A 203 -26.85 -20.06 -11.09
CA PRO A 203 -26.05 -21.24 -10.73
C PRO A 203 -25.72 -21.40 -9.25
N HIS A 204 -25.76 -22.64 -8.78
CA HIS A 204 -25.25 -23.08 -7.48
C HIS A 204 -23.78 -23.49 -7.62
N VAL A 205 -22.94 -23.03 -6.69
CA VAL A 205 -21.52 -23.42 -6.63
C VAL A 205 -21.18 -23.75 -5.18
N GLU A 206 -20.49 -24.87 -5.00
CA GLU A 206 -20.02 -25.32 -3.70
C GLU A 206 -18.68 -26.05 -3.81
N LEU A 207 -17.93 -26.02 -2.71
CA LEU A 207 -16.72 -26.81 -2.50
C LEU A 207 -17.06 -27.97 -1.58
N ARG A 208 -16.57 -29.16 -1.90
CA ARG A 208 -16.73 -30.36 -1.06
C ARG A 208 -15.40 -31.07 -0.95
N GLY A 209 -15.12 -31.65 0.20
CA GLY A 209 -13.89 -32.42 0.37
C GLY A 209 -13.89 -33.23 1.65
N GLU A 210 -12.80 -33.96 1.84
CA GLU A 210 -12.55 -34.77 3.03
C GLU A 210 -11.76 -33.97 4.05
N LEU A 211 -11.98 -34.29 5.33
CA LEU A 211 -11.17 -33.81 6.43
C LEU A 211 -10.12 -34.85 6.80
N ASP A 212 -8.93 -34.38 7.18
CA ASP A 212 -7.87 -35.24 7.69
C ASP A 212 -8.16 -35.68 9.15
N ASN A 213 -7.20 -36.39 9.76
CA ASN A 213 -7.33 -36.87 11.13
C ASN A 213 -7.29 -35.76 12.19
N TYR A 214 -6.97 -34.53 11.81
CA TYR A 214 -6.97 -33.34 12.67
C TYR A 214 -8.23 -32.49 12.47
N GLY A 215 -9.11 -32.86 11.53
CA GLY A 215 -10.34 -32.13 11.22
C GLY A 215 -10.12 -30.98 10.24
N GLU A 216 -8.99 -30.94 9.53
CA GLU A 216 -8.65 -29.91 8.55
C GLU A 216 -8.95 -30.41 7.13
N PRO A 217 -9.44 -29.55 6.22
CA PRO A 217 -9.54 -29.87 4.80
C PRO A 217 -8.23 -30.40 4.20
N ASP A 218 -8.28 -31.60 3.62
CA ASP A 218 -7.14 -32.27 2.96
C ASP A 218 -7.21 -32.17 1.43
N ASP A 219 -8.41 -32.20 0.88
CA ASP A 219 -8.69 -32.10 -0.56
C ASP A 219 -9.99 -31.34 -0.81
N PHE A 220 -10.24 -30.93 -2.05
CA PHE A 220 -11.50 -30.34 -2.46
C PHE A 220 -11.88 -30.66 -3.90
N GLU A 221 -13.17 -30.68 -4.15
CA GLU A 221 -13.80 -30.73 -5.45
C GLU A 221 -14.73 -29.53 -5.60
N VAL A 222 -14.75 -28.96 -6.80
CA VAL A 222 -15.65 -27.85 -7.14
C VAL A 222 -16.89 -28.43 -7.81
N HIS A 223 -18.04 -28.27 -7.18
CA HIS A 223 -19.33 -28.73 -7.70
C HIS A 223 -20.15 -27.53 -8.16
N TYR A 224 -20.76 -27.66 -9.33
CA TYR A 224 -21.69 -26.67 -9.87
C TYR A 224 -23.01 -27.31 -10.27
N ALA A 225 -24.10 -26.54 -10.16
CA ALA A 225 -25.41 -26.97 -10.63
C ALA A 225 -26.24 -25.78 -11.12
N ASP A 226 -27.03 -26.01 -12.16
CA ASP A 226 -28.02 -25.09 -12.69
C ASP A 226 -29.25 -25.90 -13.15
N TRP A 227 -30.28 -25.22 -13.68
CA TRP A 227 -31.52 -25.81 -14.11
C TRP A 227 -31.32 -26.84 -15.24
N GLY A 228 -31.15 -28.10 -14.84
CA GLY A 228 -30.99 -29.24 -15.75
C GLY A 228 -29.53 -29.63 -16.04
N GLU A 229 -28.55 -28.97 -15.42
CA GLU A 229 -27.13 -29.30 -15.56
C GLU A 229 -26.47 -29.33 -14.18
N SER A 230 -25.65 -30.33 -13.91
CA SER A 230 -24.83 -30.39 -12.70
C SER A 230 -23.57 -31.18 -12.99
N GLY A 231 -22.45 -30.81 -12.37
CA GLY A 231 -21.20 -31.50 -12.55
C GLY A 231 -20.11 -31.06 -11.60
N GLN A 232 -18.95 -31.68 -11.77
CA GLN A 232 -17.71 -31.28 -11.14
C GLN A 232 -16.88 -30.48 -12.14
N LEU A 233 -16.30 -29.37 -11.69
CA LEU A 233 -15.36 -28.59 -12.48
C LEU A 233 -13.95 -29.15 -12.28
N HIS A 234 -13.26 -29.41 -13.38
CA HIS A 234 -11.87 -29.86 -13.39
C HIS A 234 -11.01 -28.93 -14.26
N GLY A 235 -9.74 -28.75 -13.89
CA GLY A 235 -8.79 -27.97 -14.69
C GLY A 235 -9.16 -26.49 -14.81
N PHE A 236 -9.52 -25.88 -13.68
CA PHE A 236 -9.77 -24.44 -13.56
C PHE A 236 -8.44 -23.65 -13.51
N PRO A 237 -8.45 -22.35 -13.85
CA PRO A 237 -7.22 -21.55 -13.98
C PRO A 237 -6.63 -21.06 -12.65
N VAL A 238 -7.33 -21.31 -11.54
CA VAL A 238 -7.02 -20.81 -10.19
C VAL A 238 -6.11 -21.79 -9.43
N SER A 239 -5.24 -21.28 -8.56
CA SER A 239 -4.36 -22.10 -7.71
C SER A 239 -5.14 -23.02 -6.76
N SER A 240 -4.93 -24.34 -6.88
CA SER A 240 -5.56 -25.31 -5.97
C SER A 240 -5.09 -25.16 -4.52
N ASP A 241 -3.84 -24.78 -4.31
CA ASP A 241 -3.30 -24.57 -2.96
C ASP A 241 -4.00 -23.41 -2.25
N MET A 242 -4.29 -22.32 -2.96
CA MET A 242 -5.02 -21.17 -2.40
C MET A 242 -6.47 -21.51 -2.03
N ILE A 243 -7.16 -22.29 -2.88
CA ILE A 243 -8.54 -22.71 -2.58
C ILE A 243 -8.57 -23.67 -1.39
N LEU A 244 -7.59 -24.56 -1.26
CA LEU A 244 -7.50 -25.47 -0.11
C LEU A 244 -7.19 -24.70 1.18
N GLU A 245 -6.32 -23.69 1.12
CA GLU A 245 -6.06 -22.80 2.25
C GLU A 245 -7.31 -22.02 2.66
N PHE A 246 -8.04 -21.44 1.69
CA PHE A 246 -9.34 -20.83 1.94
C PHE A 246 -10.28 -21.79 2.68
N CYS A 247 -10.38 -23.05 2.22
CA CYS A 247 -11.21 -24.07 2.87
C CYS A 247 -10.80 -24.29 4.33
N ARG A 248 -9.50 -24.30 4.63
CA ARG A 248 -8.97 -24.45 6.01
C ARG A 248 -9.30 -23.23 6.88
N MET A 249 -9.14 -22.02 6.35
CA MET A 249 -9.43 -20.78 7.06
C MET A 249 -10.91 -20.70 7.47
N VAL A 250 -11.82 -20.93 6.52
CA VAL A 250 -13.26 -20.88 6.82
C VAL A 250 -13.72 -22.11 7.60
N GLY A 251 -13.12 -23.27 7.36
CA GLY A 251 -13.43 -24.51 8.07
C GLY A 251 -13.13 -24.43 9.58
N THR A 252 -12.00 -23.82 9.94
CA THR A 252 -11.59 -23.67 11.36
C THR A 252 -12.45 -22.66 12.11
N TYR A 253 -12.97 -21.63 11.45
CA TYR A 253 -13.77 -20.60 12.10
C TYR A 253 -15.20 -21.07 12.45
N TYR A 254 -15.76 -21.99 11.66
CA TYR A 254 -17.14 -22.48 11.82
C TYR A 254 -17.26 -23.88 12.46
N GLY A 255 -16.14 -24.58 12.70
CA GLY A 255 -16.08 -25.91 13.34
C GLY A 255 -15.88 -25.86 14.85
#